data_AF-A0A7G8E6T0-F1
#
_entry.id   AF-A0A7G8E6T0-F1
#
_cell.length_a   1.000
_cell.length_b   1.000
_cell.length_c   1.000
_cell.angle_alpha   90.00
_cell.angle_beta   90.00
_cell.angle_gamma   90.00
#
_symmetry.space_group_name_H-M   'P 1'
#
loop_
_entity.id
_entity.type
_entity.pdbx_description
1 polymer ?
#
loop_
_entity_poly.entity_id
_entity_poly.type
_entity_poly.pdbx_seq_one_letter_code
_entity_poly.pdbx_strand_id
1 'polypeptide(L)'
;MPYDPELYFYGEEIAMSAGLWTSGFNIYAPNRLLLFHLYKTEQTDQEHAATHWGDHSNWHHYNLCALKRVHTLLASLNNAPASIRCFNDQPGELKPFGLGRKRSLSMYQQWAGIDFKTAEISRAARDAEFKALKA
;
A
#
# COMPACT_ATOMS: atom_id res chain seq x y z
N MET A 1 -11.59 -0.86 10.42
CA MET A 1 -11.20 0.30 9.60
C MET A 1 -11.90 0.12 8.26
N PRO A 2 -12.65 1.12 7.77
CA PRO A 2 -13.28 1.03 6.44
C PRO A 2 -12.23 1.09 5.33
N TYR A 3 -12.54 0.47 4.18
CA TYR A 3 -11.76 0.66 2.96
C TYR A 3 -11.86 2.12 2.51
N ASP A 4 -10.76 2.72 2.09
CA ASP A 4 -10.72 4.11 1.65
C ASP A 4 -11.14 4.20 0.17
N PRO A 5 -12.30 4.82 -0.15
CA PRO A 5 -12.80 4.90 -1.51
C PRO A 5 -11.95 5.79 -2.43
N GLU A 6 -11.03 6.59 -1.87
CA GLU A 6 -10.08 7.39 -2.65
C GLU A 6 -8.78 6.65 -2.96
N LEU A 7 -8.61 5.41 -2.47
CA LEU A 7 -7.52 4.55 -2.91
C LEU A 7 -7.83 3.95 -4.28
N TYR A 8 -6.75 3.67 -4.99
CA TYR A 8 -6.74 3.01 -6.27
C TYR A 8 -5.77 1.84 -6.22
N PHE A 9 -5.77 0.99 -7.25
CA PHE A 9 -5.06 -0.30 -7.28
C PHE A 9 -3.63 -0.26 -6.71
N TYR A 10 -2.84 0.77 -7.04
CA TYR A 10 -1.50 0.91 -6.48
C TYR A 10 -1.51 1.57 -5.11
N GLY A 11 -0.89 0.89 -4.14
CA GLY A 11 -0.69 1.42 -2.79
C GLY A 11 -1.83 1.11 -1.80
N GLU A 12 -2.94 0.52 -2.27
CA GLU A 12 -4.05 0.13 -1.38
C GLU A 12 -3.61 -0.87 -0.30
N GLU A 13 -2.79 -1.86 -0.67
CA GLU A 13 -2.36 -2.93 0.23
C GLU A 13 -1.51 -2.39 1.39
N ILE A 14 -0.55 -1.51 1.09
CA ILE A 14 0.33 -0.93 2.11
C ILE A 14 -0.41 0.07 3.00
N ALA A 15 -1.33 0.86 2.44
CA ALA A 15 -2.18 1.78 3.19
C ALA A 15 -3.09 1.03 4.17
N MET A 16 -3.76 -0.03 3.69
CA MET A 16 -4.59 -0.89 4.53
C MET A 16 -3.78 -1.63 5.59
N SER A 17 -2.63 -2.19 5.22
CA SER A 17 -1.74 -2.91 6.15
C SER A 17 -1.30 -2.00 7.30
N ALA A 18 -0.80 -0.80 6.98
CA ALA A 18 -0.42 0.19 7.99
C ALA A 18 -1.63 0.62 8.84
N GLY A 19 -2.77 0.91 8.22
CA GLY A 19 -3.99 1.35 8.91
C GLY A 19 -4.55 0.30 9.88
N LEU A 20 -4.65 -0.96 9.46
CA LEU A 20 -5.09 -2.09 10.30
C LEU A 20 -4.10 -2.32 11.44
N TRP A 21 -2.80 -2.39 11.14
CA TRP A 21 -1.79 -2.69 12.14
C TRP A 21 -1.71 -1.60 13.23
N THR A 22 -1.75 -0.33 12.84
CA THR A 22 -1.79 0.82 13.77
C THR A 22 -3.10 0.91 14.54
N SER A 23 -4.18 0.28 14.04
CA SER A 23 -5.46 0.12 14.74
C SER A 23 -5.47 -1.04 15.74
N GLY A 24 -4.39 -1.80 15.86
CA GLY A 24 -4.23 -2.88 16.85
C GLY A 24 -4.42 -4.29 16.29
N PHE A 25 -4.67 -4.43 14.99
CA PHE A 25 -4.74 -5.76 14.36
C PHE A 25 -3.33 -6.36 14.23
N ASN A 26 -3.25 -7.69 14.28
CA ASN A 26 -2.03 -8.42 13.96
C ASN A 26 -2.16 -8.97 12.53
N ILE A 27 -1.06 -8.95 11.78
CA ILE A 27 -1.00 -9.46 10.42
C ILE A 27 -0.19 -10.75 10.45
N TYR A 28 -0.72 -11.79 9.82
CA TYR A 28 -0.11 -13.12 9.77
C TYR A 28 -0.03 -13.59 8.32
N ALA A 29 1.06 -14.25 7.98
CA ALA A 29 1.22 -14.96 6.71
C ALA A 29 1.24 -16.48 7.00
N PRO A 30 0.57 -17.30 6.17
CA PRO A 30 0.64 -18.75 6.32
C PRO A 30 2.06 -19.26 6.05
N ASN A 31 2.51 -20.25 6.80
CA ASN A 31 3.81 -20.92 6.62
C ASN A 31 3.74 -22.11 5.64
N ARG A 32 2.59 -22.28 4.98
CA ARG A 32 2.34 -23.29 3.95
C ARG A 32 1.57 -22.65 2.80
N LEU A 33 1.80 -23.16 1.59
CA LEU A 33 1.09 -22.72 0.41
C LEU A 33 -0.38 -23.14 0.49
N LEU A 34 -1.29 -22.17 0.40
CA LEU A 34 -2.74 -22.40 0.51
C LEU A 34 -3.47 -22.24 -0.83
N LEU A 35 -3.00 -21.34 -1.70
CA LEU A 35 -3.65 -20.98 -2.95
C LEU A 35 -2.59 -20.54 -3.97
N PHE A 36 -2.85 -20.78 -5.26
CA PHE A 36 -2.09 -20.23 -6.36
C PHE A 36 -2.87 -19.09 -7.00
N HIS A 37 -2.16 -18.05 -7.42
CA HIS A 37 -2.70 -17.01 -8.28
C HIS A 37 -2.33 -17.34 -9.73
N LEU A 38 -3.33 -17.51 -10.60
CA LEU A 38 -3.11 -17.64 -12.03
C LEU A 38 -2.81 -16.26 -12.61
N TYR A 39 -1.54 -15.98 -12.89
CA TYR A 39 -1.16 -14.79 -13.65
C TYR A 39 -1.46 -14.99 -15.13
N LYS A 40 -1.83 -13.90 -15.82
CA LYS A 40 -1.90 -13.89 -17.29
C LYS A 40 -0.50 -14.18 -17.85
N THR A 41 -0.39 -15.22 -18.67
CA THR A 41 0.77 -15.54 -19.51
C THR A 41 0.43 -15.30 -20.99
N GLU A 42 1.44 -15.27 -21.87
CA GLU A 42 1.22 -15.22 -23.33
C GLU A 42 0.31 -16.35 -23.84
N GLN A 43 0.25 -17.49 -23.13
CA GLN A 43 -0.65 -18.60 -23.49
C GLN A 43 -2.10 -18.39 -23.02
N THR A 44 -2.35 -17.43 -22.14
CA THR A 44 -3.68 -17.06 -21.65
C THR A 44 -4.27 -15.83 -22.37
N ASP A 45 -3.61 -15.32 -23.41
CA ASP A 45 -4.03 -14.15 -24.21
C ASP A 45 -5.40 -14.31 -24.89
N GLN A 46 -5.99 -15.51 -24.87
CA GLN A 46 -7.40 -15.73 -25.25
C GLN A 46 -8.40 -15.23 -24.20
N GLU A 47 -7.94 -14.78 -23.05
CA GLU A 47 -8.77 -14.21 -21.99
C GLU A 47 -9.09 -12.74 -22.33
N HIS A 48 -10.18 -12.56 -23.09
CA HIS A 48 -10.73 -11.27 -23.55
C HIS A 48 -11.21 -10.31 -22.43
N ALA A 49 -10.87 -10.57 -21.16
CA ALA A 49 -11.22 -9.67 -20.07
C ALA A 49 -10.43 -8.36 -20.23
N ALA A 50 -11.15 -7.30 -20.61
CA ALA A 50 -10.62 -5.95 -20.62
C ALA A 50 -9.99 -5.64 -19.26
N THR A 51 -8.74 -5.21 -19.27
CA THR A 51 -8.16 -4.66 -18.05
C THR A 51 -8.77 -3.29 -17.79
N HIS A 52 -8.91 -2.91 -16.53
CA HIS A 52 -9.49 -1.63 -16.16
C HIS A 52 -8.76 -0.42 -16.80
N TRP A 53 -7.45 -0.54 -17.03
CA TRP A 53 -6.66 0.50 -17.73
C TRP A 53 -6.91 0.54 -19.24
N GLY A 54 -7.40 -0.55 -19.82
CA GLY A 54 -7.72 -0.67 -21.24
C GLY A 54 -9.04 -0.01 -21.63
N ASP A 55 -9.95 0.19 -20.69
CA ASP A 55 -11.30 0.75 -20.93
C ASP A 55 -11.62 2.02 -20.13
N HIS A 56 -10.80 2.43 -19.15
CA HIS A 56 -10.98 3.67 -18.39
C HIS A 56 -9.87 4.69 -18.66
N SER A 57 -10.05 5.58 -19.63
CA SER A 57 -9.03 6.57 -20.05
C SER A 57 -8.58 7.54 -18.95
N ASN A 58 -9.38 7.73 -17.90
CA ASN A 58 -9.07 8.60 -16.76
C ASN A 58 -8.37 7.87 -15.60
N TRP A 59 -8.04 6.58 -15.74
CA TRP A 59 -7.40 5.78 -14.69
C TRP A 59 -6.15 6.45 -14.11
N HIS A 60 -5.35 7.09 -14.97
CA HIS A 60 -4.10 7.72 -14.59
C HIS A 60 -4.30 8.86 -13.59
N HIS A 61 -5.37 9.63 -13.74
CA HIS A 61 -5.71 10.72 -12.81
C HIS A 61 -6.01 10.17 -11.42
N TYR A 62 -6.91 9.17 -11.32
CA TYR A 62 -7.26 8.54 -10.04
C TYR A 62 -6.06 7.87 -9.38
N ASN A 63 -5.18 7.25 -10.19
CA ASN A 63 -3.96 6.66 -9.69
C ASN A 63 -3.02 7.70 -9.06
N LEU A 64 -2.85 8.88 -9.68
CA LEU A 64 -2.01 9.94 -9.12
C LEU A 64 -2.59 10.51 -7.81
N CYS A 65 -3.91 10.72 -7.74
CA CYS A 65 -4.61 11.10 -6.51
C CYS A 65 -4.36 10.08 -5.39
N ALA A 66 -4.62 8.80 -5.68
CA ALA A 66 -4.47 7.71 -4.72
C ALA A 66 -3.02 7.59 -4.22
N LEU A 67 -2.03 7.63 -5.11
CA LEU A 67 -0.63 7.55 -4.71
C LEU A 67 -0.19 8.73 -3.84
N LYS A 68 -0.62 9.95 -4.17
CA LYS A 68 -0.34 11.13 -3.34
C LYS A 68 -0.97 11.00 -1.96
N ARG A 69 -2.19 10.48 -1.89
CA ARG A 69 -2.89 10.17 -0.64
C ARG A 69 -2.15 9.11 0.19
N VAL A 70 -1.70 8.01 -0.43
CA VAL A 70 -0.88 6.96 0.22
C VAL A 70 0.42 7.56 0.79
N HIS A 71 1.14 8.35 -0.01
CA HIS A 71 2.36 9.01 0.45
C HIS A 71 2.12 10.00 1.60
N THR A 72 0.96 10.66 1.61
CA THR A 72 0.56 11.55 2.71
C THR A 72 0.25 10.76 3.97
N LEU A 73 -0.54 9.68 3.87
CA LEU A 73 -0.89 8.76 4.97
C LEU A 73 0.37 8.14 5.62
N LEU A 74 1.34 7.76 4.80
CA LEU A 74 2.58 7.10 5.22
C LEU A 74 3.73 8.07 5.51
N ALA A 75 3.46 9.38 5.56
CA ALA A 75 4.43 10.43 5.84
C ALA A 75 5.70 10.38 4.96
N SER A 76 5.52 10.06 3.67
CA SER A 76 6.58 9.82 2.68
C SER A 76 6.50 10.70 1.43
N LEU A 77 5.66 11.74 1.45
CA LEU A 77 5.46 12.64 0.30
C LEU A 77 6.76 13.28 -0.22
N ASN A 78 7.73 13.55 0.66
CA ASN A 78 9.04 14.08 0.26
C ASN A 78 9.85 13.11 -0.61
N ASN A 79 9.62 11.81 -0.46
CA ASN A 79 10.29 10.75 -1.22
C ASN A 79 9.51 10.38 -2.50
N ALA A 80 8.29 10.90 -2.67
CA ALA A 80 7.49 10.63 -3.86
C ALA A 80 8.10 11.32 -5.10
N PRO A 81 7.98 10.71 -6.30
CA PRO A 81 8.26 11.37 -7.57
C PRO A 81 7.56 12.73 -7.69
N ALA A 82 8.18 13.68 -8.42
CA ALA A 82 7.62 15.02 -8.60
C ALA A 82 6.22 15.00 -9.24
N SER A 83 5.95 14.03 -10.14
CA SER A 83 4.64 13.81 -10.75
C SER A 83 3.53 13.51 -9.74
N ILE A 84 3.87 12.94 -8.58
CA ILE A 84 2.92 12.64 -7.49
C ILE A 84 2.94 13.78 -6.47
N ARG A 85 4.12 14.19 -6.00
CA ARG A 85 4.27 15.22 -4.96
C ARG A 85 3.66 16.56 -5.38
N CYS A 86 3.89 16.97 -6.62
CA CYS A 86 3.43 18.25 -7.16
C CYS A 86 2.10 18.11 -7.93
N PHE A 87 1.47 16.95 -7.90
CA PHE A 87 0.18 16.74 -8.57
C PHE A 87 -0.85 17.70 -7.96
N ASN A 88 -1.57 18.44 -8.81
CA ASN A 88 -2.57 19.38 -8.36
C ASN A 88 -3.92 18.66 -8.19
N ASP A 89 -4.10 18.06 -7.02
CA ASP A 89 -5.35 17.47 -6.56
C ASP A 89 -5.94 18.27 -5.40
N GLN A 90 -7.18 17.95 -5.06
CA GLN A 90 -7.85 18.41 -3.85
C GLN A 90 -8.05 17.19 -2.95
N PRO A 91 -7.02 16.77 -2.19
CA PRO A 91 -7.11 15.56 -1.40
C PRO A 91 -8.14 15.76 -0.29
N GLY A 92 -9.08 14.81 -0.18
CA GLY A 92 -10.03 14.78 0.92
C GLY A 92 -9.36 14.56 2.27
N GLU A 93 -10.10 14.72 3.35
CA GLU A 93 -9.58 14.38 4.68
C GLU A 93 -9.17 12.90 4.75
N LEU A 94 -8.12 12.62 5.51
CA LEU A 94 -7.73 11.24 5.78
C LEU A 94 -8.74 10.55 6.70
N LYS A 95 -9.52 11.26 7.52
CA LYS A 95 -10.51 10.63 8.40
C LYS A 95 -11.76 10.23 7.59
N PRO A 96 -12.36 9.06 7.83
CA PRO A 96 -12.03 8.05 8.86
C PRO A 96 -10.96 7.01 8.45
N PHE A 97 -10.34 7.15 7.29
CA PHE A 97 -9.41 6.23 6.64
C PHE A 97 -7.93 6.38 7.06
N GLY A 98 -7.65 7.22 8.05
CA GLY A 98 -6.30 7.46 8.55
C GLY A 98 -5.75 6.30 9.38
N LEU A 99 -4.49 6.45 9.80
CA LEU A 99 -3.84 5.49 10.70
C LEU A 99 -4.57 5.39 12.05
N GLY A 100 -4.51 4.20 12.64
CA GLY A 100 -4.99 3.95 13.99
C GLY A 100 -4.09 4.58 15.07
N ARG A 101 -4.57 4.53 16.32
CA ARG A 101 -3.88 5.10 17.49
C ARG A 101 -3.38 4.05 18.50
N LYS A 102 -3.55 2.76 18.22
CA LYS A 102 -3.12 1.68 19.13
C LYS A 102 -1.62 1.44 19.03
N ARG A 103 -1.03 1.65 17.86
CA ARG A 103 0.41 1.55 17.60
C ARG A 103 0.83 2.63 16.61
N SER A 104 2.08 3.08 16.67
CA SER A 104 2.57 4.16 15.78
C SER A 104 3.00 3.64 14.41
N LEU A 105 3.04 4.53 13.41
CA LEU A 105 3.61 4.23 12.10
C LEU A 105 5.09 3.83 12.19
N SER A 106 5.84 4.42 13.13
CA SER A 106 7.24 4.05 13.36
C SER A 106 7.39 2.60 13.83
N MET A 107 6.50 2.14 14.72
CA MET A 107 6.52 0.73 15.14
C MET A 107 6.14 -0.20 13.97
N TYR A 108 5.21 0.21 13.10
CA TYR A 108 4.89 -0.55 11.89
C TYR A 108 6.12 -0.67 10.97
N GLN A 109 6.82 0.43 10.71
CA GLN A 109 8.04 0.46 9.91
C GLN A 109 9.13 -0.45 10.48
N GLN A 110 9.34 -0.43 11.81
CA GLN A 110 10.29 -1.32 12.49
C GLN A 110 9.87 -2.80 12.37
N TRP A 111 8.58 -3.08 12.53
CA TRP A 111 8.03 -4.43 12.42
C TRP A 111 8.13 -5.00 11.01
N ALA A 112 7.75 -4.21 10.00
CA ALA A 112 7.81 -4.58 8.58
C ALA A 112 9.23 -4.50 8.00
N GLY A 113 10.15 -3.83 8.70
CA GLY A 113 11.53 -3.64 8.26
C GLY A 113 11.65 -2.72 7.04
N ILE A 114 10.85 -1.66 6.98
CA ILE A 114 10.81 -0.67 5.89
C ILE A 114 10.90 0.76 6.45
N ASP A 115 11.45 1.69 5.67
CA ASP A 115 11.40 3.13 5.97
C ASP A 115 10.79 3.87 4.78
N PHE A 116 9.62 4.46 4.99
CA PHE A 116 8.89 5.14 3.92
C PHE A 116 9.54 6.47 3.50
N LYS A 117 10.28 7.13 4.40
CA LYS A 117 10.95 8.39 4.10
C LYS A 117 12.18 8.17 3.23
N THR A 118 12.92 7.09 3.44
CA THR A 118 14.12 6.76 2.66
C THR A 118 13.86 5.77 1.53
N ALA A 119 12.68 5.14 1.46
CA ALA A 119 12.38 3.99 0.59
C ALA A 119 13.36 2.83 0.77
N GLU A 120 13.85 2.64 1.99
CA GLU A 120 14.75 1.53 2.30
C GLU A 120 13.99 0.34 2.86
N ILE A 121 14.51 -0.85 2.55
CA ILE A 121 14.05 -2.13 3.08
C ILE A 121 15.23 -2.77 3.78
N SER A 122 15.06 -3.08 5.06
CA SER A 122 16.06 -3.76 5.87
C SER A 122 16.43 -5.11 5.26
N ARG A 123 17.68 -5.55 5.49
CA ARG A 123 18.15 -6.86 5.03
C ARG A 123 17.24 -8.00 5.48
N ALA A 124 16.86 -8.00 6.76
CA ALA A 124 15.95 -9.00 7.32
C ALA A 124 14.62 -9.08 6.56
N ALA A 125 13.99 -7.95 6.23
CA ALA A 125 12.76 -7.93 5.45
C ALA A 125 12.95 -8.42 4.00
N ARG A 126 14.09 -8.10 3.37
CA ARG A 126 14.45 -8.64 2.04
C ARG A 126 14.63 -10.16 2.05
N ASP A 127 15.18 -10.68 3.14
CA ASP A 127 15.43 -12.11 3.37
C ASP A 127 14.19 -12.82 3.94
N ALA A 128 13.03 -12.13 4.03
CA ALA A 128 11.77 -12.61 4.58
C ALA A 128 11.86 -13.12 6.04
N GLU A 129 12.78 -12.55 6.83
CA GLU A 129 12.91 -12.82 8.25
C GLU A 129 11.83 -12.09 9.06
N PHE A 130 11.12 -12.83 9.91
CA PHE A 130 10.14 -12.25 10.83
C PHE A 130 10.79 -11.92 12.17
N LYS A 131 10.90 -10.62 12.49
CA LYS A 131 11.31 -10.17 13.82
C LYS A 131 10.09 -10.02 14.71
N ALA A 132 10.03 -10.80 15.79
CA ALA A 132 9.05 -10.56 16.84
C ALA A 132 9.29 -9.18 17.45
N LEU A 133 8.23 -8.38 17.56
CA LEU A 133 8.29 -7.13 18.32
C LEU A 133 8.57 -7.49 19.77
N LYS A 134 9.68 -6.95 20.30
CA LYS A 134 9.93 -7.02 21.74
C LYS A 134 8.90 -6.13 22.43
N ALA A 135 8.23 -6.69 23.43
CA ALA A 135 7.22 -6.01 24.24
C ALA A 135 7.85 -4.87 25.06
#